data_AF-A0A8H5I4P7-F1
#
_entry.id   AF-A0A8H5I4P7-F1
#
_cell.length_a   1.000
_cell.length_b   1.000
_cell.length_c   1.000
_cell.angle_alpha   90.00
_cell.angle_beta   90.00
_cell.angle_gamma   90.00
#
_symmetry.space_group_name_H-M   'P 1'
#
loop_
_entity.id
_entity.type
_entity.pdbx_description
1 polymer ?
#
loop_
_entity_poly.entity_id
_entity_poly.type
_entity_poly.pdbx_seq_one_letter_code
_entity_poly.pdbx_strand_id
1 'polypeptide(L)'
;MFATLVPFCFSTIFVSLTFTKLVHLSIHAKTISPGAFVLFLPSLLLPDVLVIFLSRLALRQQKGVFSVGACVLGCIFSFILLGASASQLGFFYSTGNEVKWSEALSYAGDKDGMKILLSGLNSVLAAGAFIVVVAWVAKWFLYRAVGSLIATVGMPVVHAWQWFRHRNGRSPQSLAYDSDSEFDEDLEGGKEGARLIPDTHQEHRTRPRTWILLALISVFLFLTTTLRPAAPYTMMSMTLPAAMLEMFKSPAKLCNVEGGWPLPDLIAPDNWEEPNGRFPGWTPGNDGTAAQKYRNTIPEWLPSDIPAGFNKWLIEPNKTVDEEPAASPSNACEVPKADGTFYNPVLDPLKISNLDTDIIDVIRDTLKGGDVKIKH
;
A
#
# COMPACT_ATOMS: atom_id res chain seq x y z
N MET A 1 -3.64 31.44 14.22
CA MET A 1 -3.89 30.12 14.84
C MET A 1 -2.98 28.98 14.34
N PHE A 2 -2.25 29.10 13.22
CA PHE A 2 -1.57 27.94 12.60
C PHE A 2 -0.06 27.76 12.90
N ALA A 3 0.56 28.58 13.74
CA ALA A 3 2.03 28.61 13.88
C ALA A 3 2.62 27.28 14.39
N THR A 4 1.90 26.55 15.25
CA THR A 4 2.33 25.28 15.83
C THR A 4 1.68 24.06 15.19
N LEU A 5 0.41 24.18 14.78
CA LEU A 5 -0.37 23.09 14.21
C LEU A 5 0.21 22.63 12.87
N VAL A 6 0.53 23.54 11.96
CA VAL A 6 1.03 23.20 10.63
C VAL A 6 2.38 22.46 10.68
N PRO A 7 3.40 22.96 11.41
CA PRO A 7 4.63 22.19 11.61
C PRO A 7 4.38 20.84 12.27
N PHE A 8 3.45 20.76 13.23
CA PHE A 8 3.10 19.50 13.89
C PHE A 8 2.45 18.49 12.93
N CYS A 9 1.47 18.90 12.12
CA CYS A 9 0.84 18.04 11.11
C CYS A 9 1.87 17.55 10.07
N PHE A 10 2.76 18.44 9.62
CA PHE A 10 3.84 18.06 8.72
C PHE A 10 4.80 17.04 9.36
N SER A 11 5.22 17.31 10.60
CA SER A 11 6.07 16.40 11.38
C SER A 11 5.43 15.03 11.54
N THR A 12 4.13 15.00 11.83
CA THR A 12 3.36 13.76 11.99
C THR A 12 3.35 12.96 10.69
N ILE A 13 3.12 13.60 9.54
CA ILE A 13 3.21 12.94 8.22
C ILE A 13 4.61 12.35 8.01
N PHE A 14 5.65 13.16 8.24
CA PHE A 14 7.04 12.75 8.02
C PHE A 14 7.42 11.54 8.88
N VAL A 15 7.13 11.60 10.18
CA VAL A 15 7.45 10.54 11.15
C VAL A 15 6.62 9.29 10.84
N SER A 16 5.33 9.44 10.53
CA SER A 16 4.45 8.32 10.16
C SER A 16 5.02 7.56 8.97
N LEU A 17 5.32 8.25 7.87
CA LEU A 17 5.88 7.64 6.66
C LEU A 17 7.25 7.01 6.92
N THR A 18 8.10 7.67 7.69
CA THR A 18 9.44 7.14 7.99
C THR A 18 9.34 5.85 8.80
N PHE A 19 8.55 5.81 9.87
CA PHE A 19 8.42 4.60 10.68
C PHE A 19 7.74 3.46 9.94
N THR A 20 6.66 3.72 9.20
CA THR A 20 6.04 2.65 8.40
C THR A 20 6.99 2.13 7.35
N LYS A 21 7.79 3.01 6.71
CA LYS A 21 8.78 2.58 5.72
C LYS A 21 9.91 1.75 6.34
N LEU A 22 10.38 2.13 7.53
CA LEU A 22 11.37 1.35 8.26
C LEU A 22 10.84 -0.04 8.63
N VAL A 23 9.61 -0.13 9.13
CA VAL A 23 8.94 -1.41 9.41
C VAL A 23 8.81 -2.24 8.13
N HIS A 24 8.23 -1.66 7.08
CA HIS A 24 8.03 -2.33 5.80
C HIS A 24 9.33 -2.86 5.19
N LEU A 25 10.38 -2.03 5.16
CA LEU A 25 11.70 -2.44 4.68
C LEU A 25 12.35 -3.49 5.59
N SER A 26 12.14 -3.44 6.91
CA SER A 26 12.72 -4.42 7.84
C SER A 26 12.13 -5.83 7.66
N ILE A 27 10.82 -5.91 7.39
CA ILE A 27 10.12 -7.17 7.12
C ILE A 27 10.66 -7.81 5.83
N HIS A 28 10.92 -7.00 4.81
CA HIS A 28 11.39 -7.47 3.51
C HIS A 28 12.92 -7.44 3.36
N ALA A 29 13.70 -7.01 4.36
CA ALA A 29 15.15 -6.87 4.24
C ALA A 29 15.85 -8.20 3.93
N LYS A 30 15.29 -9.32 4.41
CA LYS A 30 15.85 -10.67 4.20
C LYS A 30 15.52 -11.28 2.83
N THR A 31 14.62 -10.67 2.06
CA THR A 31 14.21 -11.21 0.75
C THR A 31 15.19 -10.85 -0.38
N ILE A 32 16.11 -9.89 -0.13
CA ILE A 32 17.08 -9.39 -1.11
C ILE A 32 18.50 -9.50 -0.54
N SER A 33 19.50 -9.63 -1.41
CA SER A 33 20.91 -9.52 -1.01
C SER A 33 21.22 -8.13 -0.41
N PRO A 34 22.07 -8.03 0.64
CA PRO A 34 22.37 -6.75 1.29
C PRO A 34 22.94 -5.68 0.34
N GLY A 35 23.77 -6.09 -0.64
CA GLY A 35 24.34 -5.16 -1.61
C GLY A 35 23.29 -4.54 -2.54
N ALA A 36 22.36 -5.35 -3.03
CA ALA A 36 21.27 -4.85 -3.87
C ALA A 36 20.28 -4.00 -3.06
N PHE A 37 20.01 -4.39 -1.80
CA PHE A 37 19.20 -3.58 -0.89
C PHE A 37 19.77 -2.16 -0.71
N VAL A 38 21.08 -2.03 -0.45
CA VAL A 38 21.73 -0.72 -0.30
C VAL A 38 21.74 0.08 -1.61
N LEU A 39 22.00 -0.58 -2.75
CA LEU A 39 22.02 0.07 -4.06
C LEU A 39 20.66 0.67 -4.44
N PHE A 40 19.57 -0.06 -4.21
CA PHE A 40 18.22 0.37 -4.57
C PHE A 40 17.50 1.14 -3.47
N LEU A 41 18.04 1.21 -2.25
CA LEU A 41 17.40 1.93 -1.13
C LEU A 41 16.94 3.36 -1.48
N PRO A 42 17.73 4.19 -2.20
CA PRO A 42 17.27 5.52 -2.57
C PRO A 42 16.03 5.51 -3.48
N SER A 43 15.91 4.55 -4.39
CA SER A 43 14.71 4.41 -5.24
C SER A 43 13.53 3.81 -4.49
N LEU A 44 13.77 2.97 -3.47
CA LEU A 44 12.71 2.46 -2.58
C LEU A 44 12.03 3.59 -1.78
N LEU A 45 12.79 4.61 -1.38
CA LEU A 45 12.31 5.75 -0.58
C LEU A 45 11.69 6.88 -1.44
N LEU A 46 11.87 6.83 -2.76
CA LEU A 46 11.46 7.91 -3.66
C LEU A 46 9.96 8.26 -3.56
N PRO A 47 9.01 7.29 -3.53
CA PRO A 47 7.59 7.61 -3.39
C PRO A 47 7.26 8.33 -2.07
N ASP A 48 7.88 7.92 -0.95
CA ASP A 48 7.70 8.57 0.35
C ASP A 48 8.24 10.01 0.35
N VAL A 49 9.40 10.24 -0.28
CA VAL A 49 9.97 11.59 -0.45
C VAL A 49 9.03 12.49 -1.26
N LEU A 50 8.41 11.97 -2.33
CA LEU A 50 7.43 12.71 -3.12
C LEU A 50 6.21 13.10 -2.28
N VAL A 51 5.65 12.17 -1.49
CA VAL A 51 4.53 12.47 -0.59
C VAL A 51 4.93 13.52 0.45
N ILE A 52 6.14 13.44 1.00
CA ILE A 52 6.66 14.44 1.96
C ILE A 52 6.75 15.83 1.30
N PHE A 53 7.26 15.93 0.07
CA PHE A 53 7.36 17.22 -0.62
C PHE A 53 5.99 17.79 -0.97
N LEU A 54 5.07 16.97 -1.50
CA LEU A 54 3.70 17.38 -1.78
C LEU A 54 2.97 17.84 -0.51
N SER A 55 3.12 17.10 0.59
CA SER A 55 2.56 17.46 1.89
C SER A 55 3.14 18.77 2.42
N ARG A 56 4.46 19.00 2.24
CA ARG A 56 5.11 20.25 2.65
C ARG A 56 4.60 21.46 1.88
N LEU A 57 4.33 21.28 0.59
CA LEU A 57 3.77 22.29 -0.29
C LEU A 57 2.29 22.57 0.06
N ALA A 58 1.50 21.52 0.29
CA ALA A 58 0.09 21.64 0.70
C ALA A 58 -0.07 22.34 2.05
N LEU A 59 0.81 22.03 3.02
CA LEU A 59 0.84 22.64 4.35
C LEU A 59 1.55 24.00 4.38
N ARG A 60 1.90 24.59 3.23
CA ARG A 60 2.50 25.93 3.20
C ARG A 60 1.44 26.97 3.51
N GLN A 61 1.73 27.84 4.48
CA GLN A 61 0.89 28.99 4.79
C GLN A 61 1.10 30.08 3.73
N GLN A 62 0.29 30.08 2.67
CA GLN A 62 0.20 31.18 1.71
C GLN A 62 -1.17 31.86 1.78
N LYS A 63 -1.24 33.09 1.28
CA LYS A 63 -2.49 33.84 1.15
C LYS A 63 -3.23 33.34 -0.08
N GLY A 64 -4.45 32.82 0.10
CA GLY A 64 -5.32 32.38 -1.00
C GLY A 64 -6.23 31.22 -0.60
N VAL A 65 -7.45 31.18 -1.16
CA VAL A 65 -8.47 30.17 -0.82
C VAL A 65 -7.98 28.75 -1.12
N PHE A 66 -7.29 28.55 -2.26
CA PHE A 66 -6.68 27.26 -2.61
C PHE A 66 -5.61 26.81 -1.61
N SER A 67 -4.81 27.74 -1.07
CA SER A 67 -3.78 27.41 -0.07
C SER A 67 -4.40 27.03 1.27
N VAL A 68 -5.49 27.68 1.66
CA VAL A 68 -6.25 27.31 2.87
C VAL A 68 -6.86 25.91 2.69
N GLY A 69 -7.50 25.65 1.55
CA GLY A 69 -8.06 24.33 1.24
C GLY A 69 -7.01 23.22 1.26
N ALA A 70 -5.87 23.42 0.60
CA ALA A 70 -4.76 22.46 0.60
C ALA A 70 -4.17 22.24 2.01
N CYS A 71 -4.10 23.29 2.83
CA CYS A 71 -3.64 23.18 4.22
C CYS A 71 -4.61 22.35 5.07
N VAL A 72 -5.92 22.59 4.94
CA VAL A 72 -6.94 21.80 5.65
C VAL A 72 -6.89 20.33 5.23
N LEU A 73 -6.83 20.05 3.93
CA LEU A 73 -6.68 18.69 3.42
C LEU A 73 -5.39 18.04 3.92
N GLY A 74 -4.27 18.77 3.94
CA GLY A 74 -3.01 18.30 4.50
C GLY A 74 -3.08 17.97 5.99
N CYS A 75 -3.82 18.76 6.78
CA CYS A 75 -4.06 18.47 8.20
C CYS A 75 -4.90 17.20 8.38
N ILE A 76 -5.98 17.04 7.60
CA ILE A 76 -6.81 15.83 7.63
C ILE A 76 -5.97 14.60 7.26
N PHE A 77 -5.21 14.71 6.17
CA PHE A 77 -4.29 13.67 5.71
C PHE A 77 -3.27 13.26 6.77
N SER A 78 -2.77 14.23 7.56
CA SER A 78 -1.88 13.97 8.70
C SER A 78 -2.50 13.06 9.76
N PHE A 79 -3.75 13.31 10.14
CA PHE A 79 -4.45 12.47 11.12
C PHE A 79 -4.77 11.08 10.57
N ILE A 80 -5.13 10.97 9.29
CA ILE A 80 -5.35 9.69 8.62
C ILE A 80 -4.05 8.86 8.64
N LEU A 81 -2.91 9.48 8.26
CA LEU A 81 -1.62 8.80 8.29
C LEU A 81 -1.15 8.46 9.70
N LEU A 82 -1.47 9.28 10.70
CA LEU A 82 -1.19 8.95 12.09
C LEU A 82 -1.94 7.67 12.50
N GLY A 83 -3.24 7.59 12.23
CA GLY A 83 -4.03 6.39 12.54
C GLY A 83 -3.51 5.16 11.80
N ALA A 84 -3.25 5.28 10.50
CA ALA A 84 -2.78 4.17 9.69
C ALA A 84 -1.37 3.68 10.10
N SER A 85 -0.45 4.61 10.37
CA SER A 85 0.90 4.26 10.82
C SER A 85 0.90 3.67 12.23
N ALA A 86 0.10 4.21 13.15
CA ALA A 86 -0.09 3.64 14.48
C ALA A 86 -0.62 2.20 14.40
N SER A 87 -1.60 1.95 13.54
CA SER A 87 -2.12 0.60 13.28
C SER A 87 -1.05 -0.33 12.73
N GLN A 88 -0.25 0.13 11.77
CA GLN A 88 0.82 -0.67 11.17
C GLN A 88 1.94 -1.01 12.17
N LEU A 89 2.38 -0.05 12.98
CA LEU A 89 3.40 -0.27 14.01
C LEU A 89 2.86 -1.16 15.14
N GLY A 90 1.64 -0.93 15.61
CA GLY A 90 1.01 -1.72 16.67
C GLY A 90 0.77 -3.16 16.24
N PHE A 91 0.30 -3.36 15.01
CA PHE A 91 0.15 -4.69 14.42
C PHE A 91 1.49 -5.39 14.26
N PHE A 92 2.50 -4.71 13.71
CA PHE A 92 3.86 -5.26 13.59
C PHE A 92 4.44 -5.67 14.96
N TYR A 93 4.25 -4.85 15.98
CA TYR A 93 4.68 -5.19 17.34
C TYR A 93 4.01 -6.47 17.88
N SER A 94 2.74 -6.68 17.54
CA SER A 94 1.92 -7.77 18.08
C SER A 94 2.07 -9.07 17.29
N THR A 95 2.22 -9.00 15.96
CA THR A 95 2.19 -10.17 15.06
C THR A 95 3.53 -10.42 14.35
N GLY A 96 4.45 -9.45 14.35
CA GLY A 96 5.68 -9.50 13.56
C GLY A 96 5.48 -9.35 12.05
N ASN A 97 4.26 -8.99 11.61
CA ASN A 97 3.92 -8.88 10.19
C ASN A 97 3.29 -7.51 9.84
N GLU A 98 3.07 -7.24 8.56
CA GLU A 98 2.46 -6.01 8.07
C GLU A 98 0.94 -6.12 7.93
N VAL A 99 0.24 -4.98 8.09
CA VAL A 99 -1.20 -4.86 7.82
C VAL A 99 -1.45 -4.96 6.32
N LYS A 100 -2.26 -5.94 5.91
CA LYS A 100 -2.74 -6.05 4.53
C LYS A 100 -3.88 -5.06 4.29
N TRP A 101 -3.52 -3.86 3.82
CA TRP A 101 -4.49 -2.81 3.56
C TRP A 101 -5.58 -3.22 2.56
N SER A 102 -5.30 -4.04 1.54
CA SER A 102 -6.33 -4.53 0.60
C SER A 102 -7.49 -5.29 1.25
N GLU A 103 -7.28 -5.90 2.42
CA GLU A 103 -8.29 -6.68 3.16
C GLU A 103 -8.87 -5.89 4.34
N ALA A 104 -8.37 -4.68 4.63
CA ALA A 104 -8.75 -3.96 5.86
C ALA A 104 -10.25 -3.63 5.93
N LEU A 105 -10.89 -3.38 4.78
CA LEU A 105 -12.33 -3.08 4.74
C LEU A 105 -13.19 -4.31 5.04
N SER A 106 -12.77 -5.52 4.64
CA SER A 106 -13.51 -6.75 4.96
C SER A 106 -13.42 -7.08 6.45
N TYR A 107 -12.24 -6.90 7.07
CA TYR A 107 -12.08 -7.06 8.52
C TYR A 107 -12.90 -6.05 9.33
N ALA A 108 -13.03 -4.82 8.84
CA ALA A 108 -13.85 -3.79 9.50
C ALA A 108 -15.37 -4.04 9.35
N GLY A 109 -15.79 -4.72 8.29
CA GLY A 109 -17.20 -5.08 8.07
C GLY A 109 -17.68 -6.30 8.87
N ASP A 110 -16.75 -7.14 9.32
CA ASP A 110 -17.05 -8.37 10.07
C ASP A 110 -17.01 -8.14 11.59
N LYS A 111 -17.98 -8.71 12.32
CA LYS A 111 -18.08 -8.58 13.78
C LYS A 111 -16.92 -9.28 14.49
N ASP A 112 -16.54 -10.45 13.99
CA ASP A 112 -15.43 -11.22 14.55
C ASP A 112 -14.08 -10.58 14.19
N GLY A 113 -13.95 -10.10 12.95
CA GLY A 113 -12.83 -9.25 12.52
C GLY A 113 -12.64 -8.01 13.40
N MET A 114 -13.71 -7.27 13.69
CA MET A 114 -13.65 -6.08 14.56
C MET A 114 -13.19 -6.41 15.98
N LYS A 115 -13.62 -7.54 16.55
CA LYS A 115 -13.19 -8.00 17.88
C LYS A 115 -11.68 -8.26 17.89
N ILE A 116 -11.15 -8.88 16.84
CA ILE A 116 -9.72 -9.12 16.69
C ILE A 116 -8.96 -7.79 16.57
N LEU A 117 -9.44 -6.85 15.75
CA LEU A 117 -8.84 -5.52 15.61
C LEU A 117 -8.80 -4.74 16.93
N LEU A 118 -9.91 -4.77 17.70
CA LEU A 118 -10.01 -4.08 18.99
C LEU A 118 -9.14 -4.72 20.08
N SER A 119 -8.88 -6.03 20.02
CA SER A 119 -7.97 -6.69 20.96
C SER A 119 -6.53 -6.17 20.87
N GLY A 120 -6.12 -5.68 19.70
CA GLY A 120 -4.82 -5.05 19.45
C GLY A 120 -4.77 -3.54 19.76
N LEU A 121 -5.85 -2.93 20.25
CA LEU A 121 -5.95 -1.47 20.37
C LEU A 121 -4.87 -0.87 21.28
N ASN A 122 -4.46 -1.57 22.34
CA ASN A 122 -3.44 -1.07 23.27
C ASN A 122 -2.09 -0.85 22.59
N SER A 123 -1.66 -1.76 21.71
CA SER A 123 -0.39 -1.61 20.98
C SER A 123 -0.48 -0.50 19.93
N VAL A 124 -1.63 -0.35 19.29
CA VAL A 124 -1.91 0.76 18.36
C VAL A 124 -1.89 2.11 19.08
N LEU A 125 -2.52 2.24 20.24
CA LEU A 125 -2.51 3.47 21.03
C LEU A 125 -1.10 3.82 21.53
N ALA A 126 -0.34 2.82 22.00
CA ALA A 126 1.05 3.02 22.39
C ALA A 126 1.92 3.49 21.22
N ALA A 127 1.78 2.87 20.04
CA ALA A 127 2.48 3.29 18.83
C ALA A 127 2.06 4.71 18.40
N GLY A 128 0.77 5.03 18.43
CA GLY A 128 0.27 6.37 18.12
C GLY A 128 0.82 7.44 19.07
N ALA A 129 0.83 7.17 20.38
CA ALA A 129 1.42 8.05 21.38
C ALA A 129 2.93 8.27 21.12
N PHE A 130 3.65 7.21 20.79
CA PHE A 130 5.07 7.29 20.42
C PHE A 130 5.29 8.19 19.20
N ILE A 131 4.51 8.00 18.12
CA ILE A 131 4.57 8.85 16.91
C ILE A 131 4.30 10.31 17.26
N VAL A 132 3.26 10.59 18.05
CA VAL A 132 2.90 11.96 18.46
C VAL A 132 4.03 12.61 19.25
N VAL A 133 4.66 11.90 20.19
CA VAL A 133 5.78 12.42 20.98
C VAL A 133 6.97 12.77 20.09
N VAL A 134 7.37 11.85 19.20
CA VAL A 134 8.49 12.07 18.26
C VAL A 134 8.17 13.24 17.32
N ALA A 135 6.96 13.27 16.76
CA ALA A 135 6.52 14.34 15.87
C ALA A 135 6.49 15.69 16.59
N TRP A 136 6.04 15.74 17.84
CA TRP A 136 5.98 16.97 18.64
C TRP A 136 7.36 17.58 18.87
N VAL A 137 8.35 16.74 19.21
CA VAL A 137 9.74 17.17 19.43
C VAL A 137 10.40 17.59 18.11
N ALA A 138 10.18 16.84 17.03
CA ALA A 138 10.88 17.06 15.76
C ALA A 138 10.26 18.17 14.87
N LYS A 139 9.07 18.68 15.19
CA LYS A 139 8.25 19.49 14.26
C LYS A 139 8.94 20.71 13.66
N TRP A 140 9.65 21.48 14.47
CA TRP A 140 10.32 22.69 13.99
C TRP A 140 11.50 22.37 13.10
N PHE A 141 12.28 21.36 13.50
CA PHE A 141 13.45 20.90 12.75
C PHE A 141 13.02 20.34 11.39
N LEU A 142 12.10 19.38 11.37
CA LEU A 142 11.65 18.74 10.14
C LEU A 142 11.00 19.73 9.18
N TYR A 143 10.10 20.58 9.68
CA TYR A 143 9.40 21.56 8.84
C TYR A 143 10.35 22.58 8.19
N ARG A 144 11.39 23.02 8.93
CA ARG A 144 12.42 23.93 8.43
C ARG A 144 13.42 23.24 7.51
N ALA A 145 13.90 22.05 7.87
CA ALA A 145 14.87 21.30 7.10
C ALA A 145 14.34 20.93 5.71
N VAL A 146 13.12 20.36 5.63
CA VAL A 146 12.50 20.02 4.34
C VAL A 146 12.13 21.28 3.55
N GLY A 147 11.69 22.34 4.23
CA GLY A 147 11.44 23.63 3.57
C GLY A 147 12.70 24.23 2.93
N SER A 148 13.82 24.17 3.64
CA SER A 148 15.13 24.59 3.12
C SER A 148 15.56 23.72 1.95
N LEU A 149 15.40 22.41 2.05
CA LEU A 149 15.73 21.47 0.97
C LEU A 149 14.93 21.78 -0.31
N ILE A 150 13.62 21.96 -0.19
CA ILE A 150 12.75 22.32 -1.32
C ILE A 150 13.18 23.66 -1.93
N ALA A 151 13.55 24.65 -1.10
CA ALA A 151 14.05 25.93 -1.61
C ALA A 151 15.39 25.76 -2.35
N THR A 152 16.34 25.00 -1.80
CA THR A 152 17.64 24.75 -2.42
C THR A 152 17.51 24.01 -3.76
N VAL A 153 16.61 23.03 -3.85
CA VAL A 153 16.36 22.28 -5.10
C VAL A 153 15.53 23.10 -6.09
N GLY A 154 14.57 23.89 -5.60
CA GLY A 154 13.64 24.66 -6.43
C GLY A 154 14.23 25.94 -7.05
N MET A 155 15.14 26.62 -6.35
CA MET A 155 15.77 27.86 -6.84
C MET A 155 16.43 27.68 -8.23
N PRO A 156 17.29 26.65 -8.46
CA PRO A 156 17.84 26.33 -9.77
C PRO A 156 16.75 26.15 -10.85
N VAL A 157 15.70 25.39 -10.54
CA VAL A 157 14.60 25.08 -11.47
C VAL A 157 13.84 26.35 -11.88
N VAL A 158 13.54 27.22 -10.92
CA VAL A 158 12.86 28.50 -11.18
C VAL A 158 13.71 29.39 -12.06
N HIS A 159 15.03 29.49 -11.81
CA HIS A 159 15.93 30.27 -12.66
C HIS A 159 16.02 29.72 -14.09
N ALA A 160 16.15 28.39 -14.24
CA ALA A 160 16.14 27.76 -15.57
C ALA A 160 14.81 28.02 -16.30
N TRP A 161 13.68 27.85 -15.61
CA TRP A 161 12.34 28.11 -16.16
C TRP A 161 12.17 29.57 -16.60
N GLN A 162 12.58 30.53 -15.75
CA GLN A 162 12.55 31.95 -16.08
C GLN A 162 13.42 32.25 -17.30
N TRP A 163 14.65 31.72 -17.35
CA TRP A 163 15.54 31.88 -18.49
C TRP A 163 14.94 31.31 -19.79
N PHE A 164 14.36 30.10 -19.76
CA PHE A 164 13.67 29.51 -20.91
C PHE A 164 12.45 30.34 -21.34
N ARG A 165 11.67 30.86 -20.38
CA ARG A 165 10.50 31.71 -20.65
C ARG A 165 10.90 33.05 -21.26
N HIS A 166 11.97 33.67 -20.75
CA HIS A 166 12.51 34.91 -21.32
C HIS A 166 13.14 34.71 -22.69
N ARG A 167 13.67 33.51 -22.99
CA ARG A 167 14.20 33.17 -24.31
C ARG A 167 13.10 32.92 -25.35
N ASN A 168 11.96 32.38 -24.93
CA ASN A 168 10.80 32.14 -25.80
C ASN A 168 9.81 33.32 -25.87
N GLY A 169 9.88 34.27 -24.94
CA GLY A 169 9.15 35.53 -25.00
C GLY A 169 9.90 36.55 -25.85
N ARG A 170 9.43 36.83 -27.07
CA ARG A 170 9.76 38.10 -27.74
C ARG A 170 9.44 39.23 -26.77
N SER A 171 10.44 40.07 -26.50
CA SER A 171 10.26 41.36 -25.82
C SER A 171 9.02 42.08 -26.39
N PRO A 172 8.02 42.46 -25.57
CA PRO A 172 7.14 43.54 -25.98
C PRO A 172 8.04 44.77 -26.03
N GLN A 173 8.38 45.15 -27.26
CA GLN A 173 8.98 46.42 -27.61
C GLN A 173 8.27 47.52 -26.80
N SER A 174 8.96 48.12 -25.84
CA SER A 174 8.46 49.32 -25.17
C SER A 174 8.35 50.39 -26.25
N LEU A 175 7.13 50.61 -26.71
CA LEU A 175 6.78 51.69 -27.61
C LEU A 175 7.32 53.00 -27.02
N ALA A 176 8.15 53.64 -27.82
CA ALA A 176 8.52 55.04 -27.67
C ALA A 176 7.25 55.88 -27.49
N TYR A 177 7.20 56.66 -26.43
CA TYR A 177 6.42 57.88 -26.41
C TYR A 177 7.43 59.02 -26.31
N ASP A 178 7.68 59.60 -27.46
CA ASP A 178 8.31 60.89 -27.65
C ASP A 178 7.27 61.97 -27.30
N SER A 179 7.68 62.94 -26.48
CA SER A 179 6.95 64.21 -26.30
C SER A 179 7.95 65.24 -25.82
N ASP A 180 8.56 65.90 -26.80
CA ASP A 180 9.35 67.12 -26.66
C ASP A 180 8.53 68.32 -26.14
N SER A 181 9.29 69.33 -25.68
CA SER A 181 9.00 70.77 -25.50
C SER A 181 8.66 71.33 -24.09
N GLU A 182 9.71 71.89 -23.46
CA GLU A 182 9.90 73.33 -23.15
C GLU A 182 8.89 74.08 -22.24
N PHE A 183 9.29 74.38 -20.99
CA PHE A 183 9.22 75.74 -20.40
C PHE A 183 10.03 75.84 -19.08
N ASP A 184 10.72 76.97 -18.93
CA ASP A 184 11.65 77.37 -17.86
C ASP A 184 11.00 77.78 -16.51
N GLU A 185 11.88 77.92 -15.50
CA GLU A 185 11.89 78.87 -14.36
C GLU A 185 11.97 78.27 -12.92
N ASP A 186 13.18 78.38 -12.36
CA ASP A 186 13.59 78.81 -11.01
C ASP A 186 12.91 78.26 -9.74
N LEU A 187 13.70 77.59 -8.86
CA LEU A 187 14.27 78.22 -7.66
C LEU A 187 15.14 77.25 -6.83
N GLU A 188 16.18 77.83 -6.23
CA GLU A 188 17.20 77.22 -5.36
C GLU A 188 16.67 76.48 -4.11
N GLY A 189 17.43 75.50 -3.62
CA GLY A 189 17.45 75.19 -2.19
C GLY A 189 17.93 73.79 -1.79
N GLY A 190 19.16 73.71 -1.26
CA GLY A 190 19.52 72.67 -0.28
C GLY A 190 20.40 71.53 -0.79
N LYS A 191 21.71 71.68 -0.59
CA LYS A 191 22.67 70.57 -0.62
C LYS A 191 22.51 69.67 0.62
N GLU A 192 23.00 68.45 0.44
CA GLU A 192 23.46 67.46 1.43
C GLU A 192 22.48 66.38 1.90
N GLY A 193 22.81 65.12 1.55
CA GLY A 193 22.59 64.00 2.47
C GLY A 193 21.91 62.75 1.94
N ALA A 194 21.88 62.47 0.64
CA ALA A 194 21.43 61.16 0.15
C ALA A 194 22.45 60.06 0.51
N ARG A 195 22.33 59.46 1.71
CA ARG A 195 22.92 58.16 2.00
C ARG A 195 22.18 57.09 1.19
N LEU A 196 22.64 56.88 -0.04
CA LEU A 196 22.42 55.65 -0.79
C LEU A 196 23.05 54.51 0.03
N ILE A 197 22.22 53.75 0.74
CA ILE A 197 22.57 52.41 1.17
C ILE A 197 22.75 51.63 -0.15
N PRO A 198 23.94 51.06 -0.44
CA PRO A 198 24.05 50.16 -1.55
C PRO A 198 23.23 48.92 -1.19
N ASP A 199 22.06 48.79 -1.81
CA ASP A 199 21.37 47.51 -1.92
C ASP A 199 22.39 46.55 -2.51
N THR A 200 22.94 45.72 -1.62
CA THR A 200 23.81 44.63 -2.02
C THR A 200 22.86 43.61 -2.65
N HIS A 201 22.55 43.80 -3.92
CA HIS A 201 22.03 42.76 -4.79
C HIS A 201 23.11 41.68 -4.85
N GLN A 202 23.10 40.84 -3.83
CA GLN A 202 23.89 39.63 -3.77
C GLN A 202 23.24 38.70 -4.80
N GLU A 203 23.59 38.89 -6.07
CA GLU A 203 23.32 37.93 -7.12
C GLU A 203 23.89 36.59 -6.64
N HIS A 204 23.01 35.75 -6.11
CA HIS A 204 23.30 34.35 -5.85
C HIS A 204 23.46 33.68 -7.21
N ARG A 205 24.63 33.87 -7.82
CA ARG A 205 25.14 33.08 -8.94
C ARG A 205 25.12 31.64 -8.48
N THR A 206 24.05 30.92 -8.80
CA THR A 206 23.87 29.52 -8.45
C THR A 206 25.10 28.77 -8.95
N ARG A 207 25.88 28.25 -8.00
CA ARG A 207 27.22 27.72 -8.26
C ARG A 207 27.05 26.52 -9.21
N PRO A 208 27.75 26.43 -10.36
CA PRO A 208 27.57 25.34 -11.33
C PRO A 208 27.73 23.93 -10.70
N ARG A 209 28.44 23.84 -9.58
CA ARG A 209 28.61 22.65 -8.76
C ARG A 209 27.30 22.06 -8.19
N THR A 210 26.30 22.87 -7.82
CA THR A 210 25.03 22.35 -7.29
C THR A 210 24.18 21.70 -8.39
N TRP A 211 24.23 22.21 -9.61
CA TRP A 211 23.55 21.63 -10.77
C TRP A 211 24.11 20.25 -11.13
N ILE A 212 25.43 20.11 -11.14
CA ILE A 212 26.09 18.83 -11.44
C ILE A 212 25.67 17.77 -10.41
N LEU A 213 25.67 18.13 -9.11
CA LEU A 213 25.26 17.20 -8.05
C LEU A 213 23.79 16.78 -8.17
N LEU A 214 22.89 17.74 -8.42
CA LEU A 214 21.47 17.43 -8.62
C LEU A 214 21.25 16.57 -9.86
N ALA A 215 21.95 16.84 -10.96
CA ALA A 215 21.90 16.03 -12.17
C ALA A 215 22.40 14.60 -11.90
N LEU A 216 23.52 14.43 -11.20
CA LEU A 216 24.05 13.11 -10.83
C LEU A 216 23.07 12.32 -9.95
N ILE A 217 22.50 12.95 -8.92
CA ILE A 217 21.48 12.33 -8.06
C ILE A 217 20.24 11.94 -8.88
N SER A 218 19.78 12.83 -9.75
CA SER A 218 18.61 12.59 -10.60
C SER A 218 18.85 11.44 -11.59
N VAL A 219 20.04 11.37 -12.20
CA VAL A 219 20.42 10.28 -13.10
C VAL A 219 20.52 8.97 -12.34
N PHE A 220 21.12 8.98 -11.14
CA PHE A 220 21.20 7.79 -10.28
C PHE A 220 19.80 7.29 -9.89
N LEU A 221 18.91 8.17 -9.45
CA LEU A 221 17.52 7.81 -9.11
C LEU A 221 16.75 7.30 -10.33
N PHE A 222 16.94 7.91 -11.49
CA PHE A 222 16.34 7.45 -12.74
C PHE A 222 16.80 6.03 -13.07
N LEU A 223 18.12 5.79 -13.12
CA LEU A 223 18.69 4.48 -13.42
C LEU A 223 18.25 3.41 -12.41
N THR A 224 18.29 3.73 -11.11
CA THR A 224 17.88 2.78 -10.06
C THR A 224 16.37 2.58 -9.95
N THR A 225 15.56 3.41 -10.60
CA THR A 225 14.10 3.20 -10.69
C THR A 225 13.74 2.40 -11.93
N THR A 226 14.42 2.63 -13.07
CA THR A 226 14.13 1.95 -14.33
C THR A 226 14.77 0.58 -14.47
N LEU A 227 15.98 0.38 -13.92
CA LEU A 227 16.72 -0.88 -14.01
C LEU A 227 16.40 -1.86 -12.87
N ARG A 228 15.60 -1.45 -11.89
CA ARG A 228 15.26 -2.28 -10.73
C ARG A 228 14.24 -3.36 -11.12
N PRO A 229 14.44 -4.63 -10.71
CA PRO A 229 13.45 -5.69 -10.92
C PRO A 229 12.08 -5.35 -10.31
N ALA A 230 11.00 -5.83 -10.95
CA ALA A 230 9.64 -5.55 -10.49
C ALA A 230 9.34 -6.20 -9.12
N ALA A 231 9.53 -7.51 -8.98
CA ALA A 231 9.43 -8.20 -7.70
C ALA A 231 10.82 -8.46 -7.12
N PRO A 232 11.05 -8.27 -5.80
CA PRO A 232 10.11 -7.80 -4.76
C PRO A 232 10.06 -6.26 -4.60
N TYR A 233 10.86 -5.52 -5.36
CA TYR A 233 11.11 -4.11 -5.05
C TYR A 233 9.91 -3.18 -5.26
N THR A 234 9.00 -3.47 -6.20
CA THR A 234 7.77 -2.67 -6.40
C THR A 234 6.92 -2.68 -5.15
N MET A 235 6.82 -3.83 -4.49
CA MET A 235 6.15 -3.93 -3.19
C MET A 235 6.92 -3.12 -2.15
N MET A 236 8.25 -3.28 -2.07
CA MET A 236 9.10 -2.55 -1.11
C MET A 236 9.12 -1.02 -1.27
N SER A 237 8.84 -0.52 -2.48
CA SER A 237 8.72 0.91 -2.75
C SER A 237 7.35 1.49 -2.45
N MET A 238 6.36 0.65 -2.12
CA MET A 238 5.02 1.12 -1.79
C MET A 238 5.09 2.08 -0.60
N THR A 239 4.33 3.17 -0.67
CA THR A 239 4.17 4.14 0.41
C THR A 239 2.83 3.89 1.10
N LEU A 240 2.73 4.21 2.39
CA LEU A 240 1.53 3.95 3.18
C LEU A 240 0.23 4.50 2.54
N PRO A 241 0.16 5.75 2.03
CA PRO A 241 -1.03 6.24 1.33
C PRO A 241 -1.42 5.39 0.11
N ALA A 242 -0.44 4.89 -0.65
CA ALA A 242 -0.70 4.04 -1.81
C ALA A 242 -1.21 2.67 -1.39
N ALA A 243 -0.61 2.08 -0.34
CA ALA A 243 -1.10 0.83 0.26
C ALA A 243 -2.53 0.96 0.78
N MET A 244 -2.84 2.06 1.47
CA MET A 244 -4.20 2.37 1.92
C MET A 244 -5.18 2.54 0.76
N LEU A 245 -4.74 3.09 -0.38
CA LEU A 245 -5.61 3.24 -1.54
C LEU A 245 -6.04 1.89 -2.13
N GLU A 246 -5.27 0.81 -1.90
CA GLU A 246 -5.67 -0.56 -2.27
C GLU A 246 -6.95 -1.02 -1.55
N MET A 247 -7.30 -0.47 -0.37
CA MET A 247 -8.58 -0.76 0.31
C MET A 247 -9.80 -0.45 -0.57
N PHE A 248 -9.66 0.54 -1.45
CA PHE A 248 -10.75 1.02 -2.29
C PHE A 248 -10.75 0.40 -3.67
N LYS A 249 -9.69 -0.35 -4.02
CA LYS A 249 -9.72 -1.13 -5.24
C LYS A 249 -10.61 -2.34 -5.00
N SER A 250 -11.56 -2.55 -5.90
CA SER A 250 -12.26 -3.82 -5.93
C SER A 250 -11.22 -4.92 -6.11
N PRO A 251 -11.29 -6.02 -5.33
CA PRO A 251 -10.40 -7.15 -5.57
C PRO A 251 -10.48 -7.49 -7.05
N ALA A 252 -9.32 -7.62 -7.70
CA ALA A 252 -9.30 -8.05 -9.09
C ALA A 252 -10.11 -9.35 -9.13
N LYS A 253 -11.23 -9.31 -9.86
CA LYS A 253 -12.07 -10.46 -10.10
C LYS A 253 -11.21 -11.45 -10.88
N LEU A 254 -10.52 -12.33 -10.17
CA LEU A 254 -9.85 -13.50 -10.75
C LEU A 254 -10.93 -14.53 -11.14
N CYS A 255 -11.99 -14.07 -11.79
CA CYS A 255 -13.13 -14.87 -12.22
C CYS A 255 -12.90 -15.43 -13.63
N ASN A 256 -11.78 -15.12 -14.27
CA ASN A 256 -11.41 -15.66 -15.56
C ASN A 256 -10.02 -16.29 -15.43
N VAL A 257 -9.98 -17.51 -14.89
CA VAL A 257 -8.90 -18.43 -15.27
C VAL A 257 -9.38 -19.06 -16.59
N GLU A 258 -9.34 -18.28 -17.67
CA GLU A 258 -9.41 -18.82 -19.05
C GLU A 258 -8.17 -19.69 -19.35
N GLY A 259 -7.19 -19.72 -18.46
CA GLY A 259 -6.20 -20.78 -18.40
C GLY A 259 -6.69 -21.92 -17.53
N GLY A 260 -6.63 -23.16 -18.03
CA GLY A 260 -6.72 -24.32 -17.15
C GLY A 260 -5.64 -24.31 -16.07
N TRP A 261 -5.58 -25.39 -15.30
CA TRP A 261 -4.50 -25.63 -14.35
C TRP A 261 -3.11 -25.28 -14.93
N PRO A 262 -2.24 -24.52 -14.22
CA PRO A 262 -0.98 -23.99 -14.79
C PRO A 262 0.00 -25.05 -15.32
N LEU A 263 -0.19 -26.31 -14.93
CA LEU A 263 0.60 -27.47 -15.32
C LEU A 263 -0.33 -28.54 -15.90
N PRO A 264 -0.93 -28.31 -17.08
CA PRO A 264 -1.97 -29.18 -17.63
C PRO A 264 -1.49 -30.63 -17.83
N ASP A 265 -0.21 -30.81 -18.11
CA ASP A 265 0.42 -32.12 -18.25
C ASP A 265 0.32 -32.97 -16.98
N LEU A 266 0.26 -32.36 -15.80
CA LEU A 266 0.14 -33.09 -14.53
C LEU A 266 -1.27 -33.63 -14.31
N ILE A 267 -2.30 -32.96 -14.82
CA ILE A 267 -3.70 -33.38 -14.67
C ILE A 267 -4.21 -34.18 -15.88
N ALA A 268 -3.31 -34.52 -16.81
CA ALA A 268 -3.63 -35.31 -17.98
C ALA A 268 -4.27 -36.66 -17.57
N PRO A 269 -5.20 -37.21 -18.37
CA PRO A 269 -5.84 -38.49 -18.10
C PRO A 269 -4.87 -39.65 -17.83
N ASP A 270 -3.67 -39.58 -18.39
CA ASP A 270 -2.61 -40.57 -18.18
C ASP A 270 -2.12 -40.65 -16.72
N ASN A 271 -2.28 -39.58 -15.95
CA ASN A 271 -1.90 -39.52 -14.53
C ASN A 271 -3.08 -39.77 -13.59
N TRP A 272 -4.26 -40.10 -14.11
CA TRP A 272 -5.42 -40.36 -13.26
C TRP A 272 -5.24 -41.64 -12.46
N GLU A 273 -5.67 -41.59 -11.21
CA GLU A 273 -5.54 -42.72 -10.29
C GLU A 273 -6.92 -43.25 -9.93
N GLU A 274 -7.09 -44.56 -10.08
CA GLU A 274 -8.32 -45.23 -9.69
C GLU A 274 -8.47 -45.27 -8.16
N PRO A 275 -9.71 -45.32 -7.65
CA PRO A 275 -9.96 -45.47 -6.22
C PRO A 275 -9.33 -46.75 -5.67
N ASN A 276 -8.64 -46.67 -4.54
CA ASN A 276 -8.00 -47.82 -3.88
C ASN A 276 -8.20 -47.76 -2.36
N GLY A 277 -8.92 -48.72 -1.79
CA GLY A 277 -9.19 -48.76 -0.35
C GLY A 277 -9.90 -47.49 0.14
N ARG A 278 -9.22 -46.69 0.97
CA ARG A 278 -9.73 -45.40 1.48
C ARG A 278 -9.44 -44.22 0.54
N PHE A 279 -8.61 -44.42 -0.47
CA PHE A 279 -8.34 -43.40 -1.48
C PHE A 279 -9.51 -43.31 -2.46
N PRO A 280 -10.18 -42.15 -2.58
CA PRO A 280 -11.39 -42.00 -3.38
C PRO A 280 -11.15 -41.93 -4.89
N GLY A 281 -9.90 -41.97 -5.34
CA GLY A 281 -9.49 -41.75 -6.73
C GLY A 281 -9.11 -40.29 -6.98
N TRP A 282 -8.49 -40.04 -8.14
CA TRP A 282 -8.06 -38.71 -8.55
C TRP A 282 -8.23 -38.51 -10.06
N THR A 283 -9.20 -37.67 -10.43
CA THR A 283 -9.55 -37.35 -11.82
C THR A 283 -9.91 -35.86 -11.96
N PRO A 284 -8.92 -34.94 -11.88
CA PRO A 284 -9.17 -33.51 -11.92
C PRO A 284 -9.88 -33.07 -13.20
N GLY A 285 -10.85 -32.16 -13.05
CA GLY A 285 -11.59 -31.60 -14.18
C GLY A 285 -12.64 -32.53 -14.82
N ASN A 286 -12.73 -33.79 -14.38
CA ASN A 286 -13.75 -34.74 -14.86
C ASN A 286 -14.71 -35.09 -13.73
N ASP A 287 -15.96 -34.60 -13.81
CA ASP A 287 -17.02 -34.93 -12.87
C ASP A 287 -17.66 -36.30 -13.14
N GLY A 288 -16.79 -37.32 -13.21
CA GLY A 288 -17.14 -38.69 -13.50
C GLY A 288 -17.68 -39.45 -12.29
N THR A 289 -17.75 -40.78 -12.44
CA THR A 289 -18.32 -41.69 -11.44
C THR A 289 -17.60 -41.64 -10.08
N ALA A 290 -16.27 -41.49 -10.06
CA ALA A 290 -15.49 -41.39 -8.82
C ALA A 290 -15.83 -40.13 -8.01
N ALA A 291 -15.95 -38.98 -8.70
CA ALA A 291 -16.30 -37.71 -8.08
C ALA A 291 -17.72 -37.75 -7.49
N GLN A 292 -18.69 -38.29 -8.25
CA GLN A 292 -20.07 -38.47 -7.78
C GLN A 292 -20.14 -39.45 -6.61
N LYS A 293 -19.41 -40.57 -6.68
CA LYS A 293 -19.35 -41.56 -5.59
C LYS A 293 -18.85 -40.91 -4.31
N TYR A 294 -17.79 -40.11 -4.35
CA TYR A 294 -17.31 -39.38 -3.18
C TYR A 294 -18.35 -38.41 -2.62
N ARG A 295 -19.04 -37.64 -3.48
CA ARG A 295 -20.08 -36.69 -3.04
C ARG A 295 -21.23 -37.37 -2.32
N ASN A 296 -21.68 -38.51 -2.85
CA ASN A 296 -22.84 -39.24 -2.35
C ASN A 296 -22.51 -40.19 -1.20
N THR A 297 -21.22 -40.41 -0.90
CA THR A 297 -20.82 -41.30 0.20
C THR A 297 -21.06 -40.64 1.55
N ILE A 298 -21.91 -41.26 2.35
CA ILE A 298 -22.09 -40.94 3.77
C ILE A 298 -21.04 -41.72 4.56
N PRO A 299 -20.19 -41.06 5.37
CA PRO A 299 -19.17 -41.75 6.15
C PRO A 299 -19.77 -42.67 7.20
N GLU A 300 -19.21 -43.87 7.37
CA GLU A 300 -19.70 -44.87 8.34
C GLU A 300 -19.60 -44.42 9.80
N TRP A 301 -18.69 -43.49 10.10
CA TRP A 301 -18.51 -42.93 11.44
C TRP A 301 -19.53 -41.83 11.78
N LEU A 302 -20.33 -41.36 10.81
CA LEU A 302 -21.28 -40.28 11.04
C LEU A 302 -22.46 -40.78 11.90
N PRO A 303 -22.73 -40.17 13.06
CA PRO A 303 -23.86 -40.56 13.91
C PRO A 303 -25.20 -40.36 13.20
N SER A 304 -26.24 -41.11 13.62
CA SER A 304 -27.60 -40.95 13.11
C SER A 304 -28.17 -39.55 13.36
N ASP A 305 -27.84 -38.96 14.52
CA ASP A 305 -28.12 -37.56 14.81
C ASP A 305 -26.95 -36.70 14.33
N ILE A 306 -27.10 -36.09 13.16
CA ILE A 306 -26.05 -35.30 12.50
C ILE A 306 -25.79 -34.01 13.31
N PRO A 307 -24.55 -33.79 13.82
CA PRO A 307 -24.21 -32.57 14.55
C PRO A 307 -24.26 -31.31 13.66
N ALA A 308 -24.51 -30.16 14.29
CA ALA A 308 -24.43 -28.87 13.59
C ALA A 308 -23.05 -28.69 12.92
N GLY A 309 -23.05 -28.37 11.62
CA GLY A 309 -21.83 -28.23 10.82
C GLY A 309 -21.54 -29.40 9.88
N PHE A 310 -22.22 -30.54 10.04
CA PHE A 310 -22.13 -31.71 9.15
C PHE A 310 -23.26 -31.73 8.11
N ASN A 311 -23.77 -30.54 7.76
CA ASN A 311 -24.97 -30.37 6.94
C ASN A 311 -24.83 -30.91 5.52
N LYS A 312 -23.60 -31.13 5.02
CA LYS A 312 -23.32 -31.76 3.72
C LYS A 312 -24.01 -33.12 3.57
N TRP A 313 -24.12 -33.88 4.67
CA TRP A 313 -24.66 -35.25 4.65
C TRP A 313 -26.12 -35.33 5.12
N LEU A 314 -26.78 -34.19 5.30
CA LEU A 314 -28.23 -34.16 5.52
C LEU A 314 -28.91 -34.58 4.21
N ILE A 315 -29.59 -35.72 4.23
CA ILE A 315 -30.41 -36.18 3.11
C ILE A 315 -31.64 -35.27 3.06
N GLU A 316 -31.66 -34.28 2.17
CA GLU A 316 -32.91 -33.60 1.82
C GLU A 316 -33.68 -34.47 0.81
N PRO A 317 -34.87 -34.99 1.15
CA PRO A 317 -35.52 -36.04 0.36
C PRO A 317 -36.14 -35.59 -0.97
N ASN A 318 -35.95 -34.34 -1.40
CA ASN A 318 -36.42 -33.86 -2.70
C ASN A 318 -35.82 -32.48 -3.01
N LYS A 319 -34.56 -32.46 -3.47
CA LYS A 319 -34.14 -31.38 -4.37
C LYS A 319 -34.32 -31.87 -5.79
N THR A 320 -35.53 -31.62 -6.32
CA THR A 320 -35.68 -31.47 -7.77
C THR A 320 -34.63 -30.47 -8.24
N VAL A 321 -33.95 -30.80 -9.32
CA VAL A 321 -32.79 -30.13 -9.93
C VAL A 321 -33.08 -28.68 -10.39
N ASP A 322 -34.22 -28.10 -10.01
CA ASP A 322 -34.77 -26.84 -10.53
C ASP A 322 -34.89 -25.71 -9.49
N GLU A 323 -34.36 -25.86 -8.27
CA GLU A 323 -34.14 -24.67 -7.43
C GLU A 323 -32.87 -23.95 -7.88
N GLU A 324 -33.04 -23.04 -8.85
CA GLU A 324 -32.08 -21.99 -9.15
C GLU A 324 -31.60 -21.37 -7.81
N PRO A 325 -30.28 -21.35 -7.53
CA PRO A 325 -29.79 -20.57 -6.42
C PRO A 325 -30.19 -19.13 -6.69
N ALA A 326 -30.98 -18.56 -5.76
CA ALA A 326 -31.43 -17.18 -5.79
C ALA A 326 -30.32 -16.28 -6.35
N ALA A 327 -30.65 -15.59 -7.45
CA ALA A 327 -29.73 -14.77 -8.24
C ALA A 327 -28.70 -14.13 -7.33
N SER A 328 -27.47 -14.65 -7.40
CA SER A 328 -26.34 -14.02 -6.72
C SER A 328 -26.33 -12.57 -7.17
N PRO A 329 -26.21 -11.59 -6.26
CA PRO A 329 -26.09 -10.20 -6.68
C PRO A 329 -25.00 -10.15 -7.74
N SER A 330 -25.28 -9.46 -8.86
CA SER A 330 -24.63 -9.47 -10.19
C SER A 330 -23.12 -9.14 -10.23
N ASN A 331 -22.39 -9.60 -9.23
CA ASN A 331 -21.08 -9.21 -8.78
C ASN A 331 -20.25 -10.38 -8.25
N ALA A 332 -20.83 -11.57 -8.02
CA ALA A 332 -20.08 -12.80 -7.76
C ALA A 332 -19.58 -13.40 -9.09
N CYS A 333 -18.39 -13.99 -9.09
CA CYS A 333 -17.89 -14.77 -10.23
C CYS A 333 -18.95 -15.80 -10.66
N GLU A 334 -19.14 -16.00 -11.97
CA GLU A 334 -19.79 -17.22 -12.44
C GLU A 334 -18.87 -18.38 -12.06
N VAL A 335 -19.14 -18.98 -10.90
CA VAL A 335 -18.58 -20.28 -10.57
C VAL A 335 -19.10 -21.22 -11.66
N PRO A 336 -18.23 -21.95 -12.39
CA PRO A 336 -18.70 -23.00 -13.27
C PRO A 336 -19.70 -23.84 -12.50
N LYS A 337 -20.84 -24.18 -13.12
CA LYS A 337 -21.88 -25.03 -12.53
C LYS A 337 -21.35 -26.45 -12.29
N ALA A 338 -20.38 -26.61 -11.39
CA ALA A 338 -20.16 -27.85 -10.70
C ALA A 338 -21.17 -27.82 -9.54
N ASP A 339 -22.23 -28.60 -9.67
CA ASP A 339 -23.08 -28.94 -8.52
C ASP A 339 -22.17 -29.38 -7.37
N GLY A 340 -22.03 -28.55 -6.33
CA GLY A 340 -21.21 -28.92 -5.19
C GLY A 340 -20.68 -27.73 -4.41
N THR A 341 -21.50 -27.22 -3.50
CA THR A 341 -21.16 -26.30 -2.39
C THR A 341 -20.04 -26.80 -1.44
N PHE A 342 -19.40 -27.94 -1.73
CA PHE A 342 -18.43 -28.60 -0.87
C PHE A 342 -17.23 -29.13 -1.67
N TYR A 343 -16.04 -29.02 -1.09
CA TYR A 343 -14.79 -29.52 -1.65
C TYR A 343 -14.86 -31.03 -1.97
N ASN A 344 -14.32 -31.41 -3.12
CA ASN A 344 -14.18 -32.79 -3.57
C ASN A 344 -12.70 -33.08 -3.92
N PRO A 345 -11.98 -33.91 -3.14
CA PRO A 345 -10.57 -34.21 -3.37
C PRO A 345 -10.32 -34.96 -4.68
N VAL A 346 -11.32 -35.66 -5.24
CA VAL A 346 -11.19 -36.35 -6.54
C VAL A 346 -10.98 -35.36 -7.68
N LEU A 347 -11.51 -34.14 -7.55
CA LEU A 347 -11.45 -33.09 -8.56
C LEU A 347 -10.30 -32.09 -8.33
N ASP A 348 -9.56 -32.23 -7.23
CA ASP A 348 -8.53 -31.27 -6.83
C ASP A 348 -7.24 -31.44 -7.67
N PRO A 349 -6.87 -30.48 -8.52
CA PRO A 349 -5.67 -30.59 -9.35
C PRO A 349 -4.36 -30.59 -8.57
N LEU A 350 -4.35 -30.14 -7.31
CA LEU A 350 -3.18 -30.17 -6.43
C LEU A 350 -2.99 -31.50 -5.71
N LYS A 351 -3.97 -32.42 -5.79
CA LYS A 351 -3.96 -33.72 -5.11
C LYS A 351 -3.59 -33.58 -3.62
N ILE A 352 -4.26 -32.70 -2.87
CA ILE A 352 -3.99 -32.48 -1.43
C ILE A 352 -4.79 -33.48 -0.54
N SER A 353 -5.11 -34.65 -1.05
CA SER A 353 -5.76 -35.69 -0.24
C SER A 353 -4.68 -36.45 0.52
N ASN A 354 -4.75 -36.42 1.85
CA ASN A 354 -3.92 -37.23 2.75
C ASN A 354 -4.55 -38.61 3.04
N LEU A 355 -5.63 -38.97 2.36
CA LEU A 355 -6.40 -40.22 2.58
C LEU A 355 -5.70 -41.48 2.06
N ASP A 356 -4.66 -41.31 1.25
CA ASP A 356 -3.75 -42.36 0.76
C ASP A 356 -2.62 -42.68 1.76
N THR A 357 -2.38 -41.80 2.73
CA THR A 357 -1.33 -41.98 3.75
C THR A 357 -1.86 -42.57 5.05
N ASP A 358 -1.03 -43.38 5.70
CA ASP A 358 -1.37 -44.12 6.93
C ASP A 358 -1.41 -43.25 8.21
N ILE A 359 -1.56 -41.93 8.05
CA ILE A 359 -1.54 -40.98 9.17
C ILE A 359 -2.68 -41.26 10.16
N ILE A 360 -3.79 -41.82 9.67
CA ILE A 360 -4.94 -42.18 10.49
C ILE A 360 -4.62 -43.33 11.43
N ASP A 361 -3.86 -44.34 11.01
CA ASP A 361 -3.57 -45.47 11.89
C ASP A 361 -2.54 -45.07 12.96
N VAL A 362 -1.57 -44.22 12.62
CA VAL A 362 -0.66 -43.59 13.61
C VAL A 362 -1.41 -42.74 14.64
N ILE A 363 -2.34 -41.89 14.19
CA ILE A 363 -3.17 -41.07 15.09
C ILE A 363 -4.08 -41.96 15.94
N ARG A 364 -4.67 -43.00 15.35
CA ARG A 364 -5.56 -43.95 16.04
C ARG A 364 -4.84 -44.69 17.14
N ASP A 365 -3.62 -45.17 16.90
CA ASP A 365 -2.81 -45.85 17.91
C ASP A 365 -2.41 -44.88 19.04
N THR A 366 -2.07 -43.64 18.68
CA THR A 366 -1.74 -42.59 19.66
C THR A 366 -2.95 -42.22 20.53
N LEU A 367 -4.15 -42.12 19.95
CA LEU A 367 -5.38 -41.78 20.66
C LEU A 367 -5.95 -42.94 21.48
N LYS A 368 -5.83 -44.19 20.99
CA LYS A 368 -6.24 -45.40 21.74
C LYS A 368 -5.48 -45.56 23.06
N GLY A 369 -4.24 -45.07 23.12
CA GLY A 369 -3.42 -45.09 24.34
C GLY A 369 -3.90 -44.16 25.45
N GLY A 370 -4.84 -43.24 25.19
CA GLY A 370 -5.41 -42.34 26.20
C GLY A 370 -4.44 -41.31 26.80
N ASP A 371 -3.19 -41.26 26.35
CA ASP A 371 -2.11 -40.44 26.92
C ASP A 371 -2.11 -38.99 26.38
N VAL A 372 -3.01 -38.68 25.43
CA VAL A 372 -3.13 -37.36 24.82
C VAL A 372 -3.94 -36.44 25.74
N LYS A 373 -3.24 -35.61 26.52
CA LYS A 373 -3.86 -34.53 27.32
C LYS A 373 -4.26 -33.37 26.41
N ILE A 374 -5.53 -33.35 26.02
CA ILE A 374 -6.13 -32.20 25.32
C ILE A 374 -6.36 -31.10 26.36
N LYS A 375 -5.64 -29.97 26.25
CA LYS A 375 -5.94 -28.76 27.03
C LYS A 375 -7.11 -28.03 26.36
N HIS A 376 -8.18 -27.84 27.12
CA HIS A 376 -9.30 -26.96 26.77
C HIS A 376 -8.94 -25.49 27.00
#